data_AF-A0A847B181-F1
#
_entry.id   AF-A0A847B181-F1
#
_cell.length_a   1.000
_cell.length_b   1.000
_cell.length_c   1.000
_cell.angle_alpha   90.00
_cell.angle_beta   90.00
_cell.angle_gamma   90.00
#
_symmetry.space_group_name_H-M   'P 1'
#
loop_
_entity.id
_entity.type
_entity.pdbx_description
1 polymer ?
#
loop_
_entity_poly.entity_id
_entity_poly.type
_entity_poly.pdbx_seq_one_letter_code
_entity_poly.pdbx_strand_id
1 'polypeptide(L)'
;MRKILVFLLIIGGLLFVKRMTAQRGVLANDLQVSSTKTDTDKSKYDFSLKELGGNKVYSLNDFKGKPLFIDFWASWCPPCRAASP
;
A
#
# COMPACT_ATOMS: atom_id res chain seq x y z
N MET A 1 44.54 26.36 -24.31
CA MET A 1 44.46 25.43 -23.16
C MET A 1 43.42 25.84 -22.10
N ARG A 2 43.37 27.10 -21.61
CA ARG A 2 42.37 27.56 -20.61
C ARG A 2 40.90 27.43 -21.02
N LYS A 3 40.59 27.57 -22.32
CA LYS A 3 39.22 27.43 -22.85
C LYS A 3 38.69 25.98 -22.78
N ILE A 4 39.56 24.98 -22.99
CA ILE A 4 39.15 23.56 -22.95
C ILE A 4 38.73 23.14 -21.53
N LEU A 5 39.42 23.66 -20.50
CA LEU A 5 39.11 23.40 -19.10
C LEU A 5 37.74 23.98 -18.72
N VAL A 6 37.41 25.18 -19.22
CA VAL A 6 36.12 25.83 -18.98
C VAL A 6 34.98 25.05 -19.64
N PHE A 7 35.18 24.55 -20.86
CA PHE A 7 34.18 23.71 -21.54
C PHE A 7 33.93 22.39 -20.80
N LEU A 8 34.97 21.73 -20.26
CA LEU A 8 34.80 20.50 -19.49
C LEU A 8 34.07 20.72 -18.16
N LEU A 9 34.32 21.83 -17.48
CA LEU A 9 33.59 22.18 -16.25
C LEU A 9 32.12 22.51 -16.52
N ILE A 10 31.81 23.22 -17.62
CA ILE A 10 30.43 23.53 -18.00
C ILE A 10 29.68 22.28 -18.43
N ILE A 11 30.28 21.42 -19.28
CA ILE A 11 29.67 20.16 -19.72
C ILE A 11 29.47 19.22 -18.52
N GLY A 12 30.47 19.08 -17.66
CA GLY A 12 30.38 18.29 -16.43
C GLY A 12 29.28 18.79 -15.48
N GLY A 13 29.19 20.11 -15.28
CA GLY A 13 28.14 20.75 -14.48
C GLY A 13 26.74 20.54 -15.07
N LEU A 14 26.57 20.70 -16.38
CA LEU A 14 25.30 20.44 -17.08
C LEU A 14 24.86 18.99 -16.99
N LEU A 15 25.81 18.05 -17.10
CA LEU A 15 25.54 16.61 -16.93
C LEU A 15 25.14 16.28 -15.49
N PHE A 16 25.80 16.90 -14.50
CA PHE A 16 25.48 16.73 -13.08
C PHE A 16 24.09 17.28 -12.72
N VAL A 17 23.73 18.48 -13.20
CA VAL A 17 22.40 19.07 -12.98
C VAL A 17 21.29 18.23 -13.60
N LYS A 18 21.47 17.73 -14.84
CA LYS A 18 20.50 16.82 -15.47
C LYS A 18 20.28 15.52 -14.69
N ARG A 19 21.35 14.97 -14.09
CA ARG A 19 21.26 13.77 -13.24
C ARG A 19 20.49 14.06 -11.94
N MET A 20 20.70 15.23 -11.35
CA MET A 20 20.01 15.65 -10.12
C MET A 20 18.51 15.90 -10.32
N THR A 21 18.09 16.47 -11.45
CA THR A 21 16.66 16.67 -11.76
C THR A 21 15.93 15.37 -12.14
N ALA A 22 16.66 14.33 -12.55
CA ALA A 22 16.07 13.04 -12.92
C ALA A 22 15.66 12.17 -11.71
N GLN A 23 16.12 12.49 -10.49
CA GLN A 23 15.80 11.72 -9.27
C GLN A 23 14.67 12.32 -8.42
N ARG A 24 14.08 13.47 -8.81
CA ARG A 24 12.96 14.10 -8.08
C ARG A 24 11.57 13.52 -8.40
N GLY A 25 11.49 12.48 -9.22
CA GLY A 25 10.22 11.88 -9.68
C GLY A 25 9.74 10.63 -8.93
N VAL A 26 10.30 10.26 -7.78
CA VAL A 26 9.95 9.00 -7.08
C VAL A 26 9.59 9.23 -5.61
N LEU A 27 8.53 10.00 -5.35
CA LEU A 27 7.83 10.00 -4.05
C LEU A 27 6.30 10.05 -4.22
N ALA A 28 5.79 9.54 -5.35
CA ALA A 28 4.36 9.43 -5.64
C ALA A 28 3.96 7.97 -6.01
N ASN A 29 4.45 6.99 -5.24
CA ASN A 29 3.78 5.68 -5.12
C ASN A 29 3.10 5.73 -3.75
N ASP A 30 1.91 6.33 -3.62
CA ASP A 30 0.63 5.82 -4.11
C ASP A 30 0.44 4.33 -3.87
N LEU A 31 -0.59 4.08 -3.06
CA LEU A 31 -1.25 2.81 -2.84
C LEU A 31 -1.50 2.13 -4.18
N GLN A 32 -0.63 1.22 -4.61
CA GLN A 32 -0.96 0.25 -5.66
C GLN A 32 -1.97 -0.75 -5.09
N VAL A 33 -3.20 -0.29 -4.90
CA VAL A 33 -4.38 -1.15 -4.92
C VAL A 33 -4.51 -1.62 -6.36
N SER A 34 -3.79 -2.70 -6.66
CA SER A 34 -3.94 -3.45 -7.90
C SER A 34 -5.37 -3.96 -7.93
N SER A 35 -6.24 -3.21 -8.61
CA SER A 35 -7.62 -3.58 -8.84
C SER A 35 -7.67 -4.73 -9.85
N THR A 36 -7.28 -5.92 -9.42
CA THR A 36 -7.74 -7.15 -10.06
C THR A 36 -9.23 -7.26 -9.71
N LYS A 37 -10.07 -6.74 -10.61
CA LYS A 37 -11.48 -7.07 -10.67
C LYS A 37 -11.57 -8.58 -10.91
N THR A 38 -11.61 -9.34 -9.83
CA THR A 38 -12.05 -10.73 -9.87
C THR A 38 -13.53 -10.73 -9.61
N ASP A 39 -14.21 -10.99 -10.71
CA ASP A 39 -15.54 -11.52 -10.92
C ASP A 39 -16.40 -11.85 -9.70
N THR A 40 -17.70 -11.66 -9.95
CA THR A 40 -18.81 -11.90 -9.04
C THR A 40 -18.94 -13.39 -8.75
N ASP A 41 -18.07 -13.94 -7.92
CA ASP A 41 -18.32 -15.18 -7.22
C ASP A 41 -18.78 -14.83 -5.80
N LYS A 42 -20.09 -14.56 -5.68
CA LYS A 42 -20.75 -14.28 -4.40
C LYS A 42 -20.60 -15.41 -3.36
N SER A 43 -20.02 -16.56 -3.74
CA SER A 43 -19.79 -17.71 -2.87
C SER A 43 -18.34 -17.84 -2.35
N LYS A 44 -17.40 -16.99 -2.78
CA LYS A 44 -15.97 -17.23 -2.50
C LYS A 44 -15.48 -16.83 -1.12
N TYR A 45 -16.27 -16.06 -0.37
CA TYR A 45 -15.92 -15.65 1.00
C TYR A 45 -16.57 -16.58 2.02
N ASP A 46 -16.11 -17.83 2.07
CA ASP A 46 -16.43 -18.76 3.17
C ASP A 46 -15.21 -18.89 4.06
N PHE A 47 -15.26 -18.26 5.23
CA PHE A 47 -14.21 -18.35 6.22
C PHE A 47 -14.78 -18.56 7.62
N SER A 48 -13.99 -19.20 8.45
CA SER A 48 -14.28 -19.44 9.85
C SER A 48 -13.18 -18.87 10.73
N LEU A 49 -13.56 -18.13 11.77
CA LEU A 49 -12.65 -17.45 12.69
C LEU A 49 -12.78 -18.05 14.07
N LYS A 50 -11.63 -18.36 14.69
CA LYS A 50 -11.60 -18.74 16.10
C LYS A 50 -11.69 -17.49 16.98
N GLU A 51 -12.46 -17.61 18.05
CA GLU A 51 -12.55 -16.60 19.09
C GLU A 51 -11.20 -16.41 19.82
N LEU A 52 -10.88 -15.17 20.14
CA LEU A 52 -9.68 -14.84 20.91
C LEU A 52 -9.84 -15.34 22.35
N GLY A 53 -8.92 -16.19 22.81
CA GLY A 53 -8.92 -16.74 24.18
C GLY A 53 -9.96 -17.83 24.46
N GLY A 54 -10.84 -18.13 23.50
CA GLY A 54 -11.89 -19.13 23.60
C GLY A 54 -11.63 -20.38 22.76
N ASN A 55 -12.62 -21.26 22.73
CA ASN A 55 -12.63 -22.46 21.86
C ASN A 55 -13.71 -22.41 20.78
N LYS A 56 -14.47 -21.31 20.71
CA LYS A 56 -15.55 -21.16 19.75
C LYS A 56 -14.99 -20.75 18.38
N VAL A 57 -15.63 -21.26 17.34
CA VAL A 57 -15.36 -20.93 15.94
C VAL A 57 -16.64 -20.33 15.35
N TYR A 58 -16.51 -19.18 14.68
CA TYR A 58 -17.60 -18.47 14.02
C TYR A 58 -17.44 -18.61 12.50
N SER A 59 -18.49 -19.04 11.81
CA SER A 59 -18.54 -19.07 10.34
C SER A 59 -19.35 -17.89 9.82
N LEU A 60 -19.01 -17.40 8.62
CA LEU A 60 -19.82 -16.39 7.94
C LEU A 60 -21.26 -16.86 7.68
N ASN A 61 -21.47 -18.18 7.56
CA ASN A 61 -22.77 -18.78 7.37
C ASN A 61 -23.70 -18.58 8.58
N ASP A 62 -23.15 -18.44 9.79
CA ASP A 62 -23.91 -18.25 11.03
C ASP A 62 -24.69 -16.92 11.04
N PHE A 63 -24.27 -15.96 10.22
CA PHE A 63 -24.84 -14.62 10.14
C PHE A 63 -25.67 -14.38 8.87
N LYS A 64 -25.96 -15.45 8.08
CA LYS A 64 -26.78 -15.35 6.87
C LYS A 64 -28.15 -14.72 7.15
N GLY A 65 -28.58 -13.85 6.23
CA GLY A 65 -29.87 -13.15 6.32
C GLY A 65 -29.88 -11.95 7.27
N LYS A 66 -28.74 -11.59 7.88
CA LYS A 66 -28.59 -10.39 8.70
C LYS A 66 -27.58 -9.43 8.06
N PRO A 67 -27.79 -8.11 8.16
CA PRO A 67 -26.74 -7.15 7.81
C PRO A 67 -25.55 -7.36 8.76
N LEU A 68 -24.36 -7.56 8.18
CA LEU A 68 -23.13 -7.81 8.90
C LEU A 68 -22.13 -6.70 8.57
N PHE A 69 -21.66 -6.01 9.61
CA PHE A 69 -20.54 -5.08 9.52
C PHE A 69 -19.28 -5.77 10.03
N ILE A 70 -18.20 -5.74 9.25
CA ILE A 70 -16.91 -6.34 9.60
C ILE A 70 -15.87 -5.22 9.61
N ASP A 71 -15.22 -5.04 10.76
CA ASP A 71 -14.12 -4.10 10.93
C ASP A 71 -12.79 -4.87 10.99
N PHE A 72 -11.86 -4.55 10.09
CA PHE A 72 -10.57 -5.21 9.97
C PHE A 72 -9.47 -4.33 10.58
N TRP A 73 -9.01 -4.69 11.78
CA TRP A 73 -7.93 -3.98 12.46
C TRP A 73 -6.93 -4.95 13.11
N ALA A 74 -5.77 -4.42 13.49
CA ALA A 74 -4.75 -5.14 14.24
C ALA A 74 -4.07 -4.20 15.25
N SER A 75 -3.64 -4.73 16.39
CA SER A 75 -3.02 -3.94 17.48
C SER A 75 -1.75 -3.20 17.06
N TRP A 76 -1.04 -3.74 16.07
CA TRP A 76 0.21 -3.17 15.55
C TRP A 76 -0.01 -2.23 14.36
N CYS A 77 -1.23 -2.12 13.82
CA CYS A 77 -1.54 -1.27 12.67
C CYS A 77 -1.55 0.23 13.07
N PRO A 78 -0.58 1.05 12.61
CA PRO A 78 -0.48 2.46 13.02
C PRO A 78 -1.70 3.33 12.72
N PRO A 79 -2.33 3.27 11.52
CA PRO A 79 -3.55 4.04 11.27
C PRO A 79 -4.76 3.47 12.03
N CYS A 80 -4.80 2.17 12.32
CA CYS A 80 -5.92 1.54 13.03
C CYS A 80 -5.99 2.00 14.50
N ARG A 81 -4.84 2.12 15.18
CA ARG A 81 -4.77 2.64 16.56
C ARG A 81 -5.33 4.06 16.72
N ALA A 82 -5.33 4.84 15.64
CA ALA A 82 -5.87 6.20 15.66
C ALA A 82 -7.39 6.24 15.45
N ALA A 83 -7.97 5.23 14.78
CA ALA A 83 -9.39 5.17 14.44
C ALA A 83 -10.23 4.46 15.52
N SER A 84 -9.69 3.41 16.14
CA SER A 84 -10.31 2.64 17.23
C SER A 84 -9.20 2.17 18.20
N PRO A 85 -9.09 2.72 19.42
CA PRO A 85 -8.03 2.37 20.38
C PRO A 85 -8.27 1.02 21.08
#